data_AF-A0A957UUZ6-F1
#
_entry.id   AF-A0A957UUZ6-F1
#
_cell.length_a   1.000
_cell.length_b   1.000
_cell.length_c   1.000
_cell.angle_alpha   90.00
_cell.angle_beta   90.00
_cell.angle_gamma   90.00
#
_symmetry.space_group_name_H-M   'P 1'
#
loop_
_entity.id
_entity.type
_entity.pdbx_description
1 polymer ?
#
loop_
_entity_poly.entity_id
_entity_poly.type
_entity_poly.pdbx_seq_one_letter_code
_entity_poly.pdbx_strand_id
1 'polypeptide(L)'
;YFGGISAQNVGAHALCMHLLKMPPGARAKAHLHEAHETAIYLITGKAAMWYGPNLEHHLEMNEGEFLYIPAGVPHLPYNPGETEAVAVLSRTDPNEQESVRLRPDLDALRGAGA
;
A
#
# COMPACT_ATOMS: atom_id res chain seq x y z
N TYR A 1 0.12 -11.01 0.88
CA TYR A 1 -0.18 -10.53 2.25
C TYR A 1 -0.27 -11.72 3.18
N PHE A 2 0.21 -11.57 4.42
CA PHE A 2 -0.14 -12.49 5.50
C PHE A 2 -1.19 -11.81 6.37
N GLY A 3 -2.39 -12.39 6.45
CA GLY A 3 -3.49 -11.88 7.27
C GLY A 3 -3.12 -11.92 8.75
N GLY A 4 -3.14 -10.75 9.40
CA GLY A 4 -2.88 -10.59 10.83
C GLY A 4 -4.17 -10.37 11.61
N ILE A 5 -4.54 -9.12 11.84
CA ILE A 5 -5.79 -8.74 12.52
C ILE A 5 -6.83 -8.42 11.43
N SER A 6 -8.03 -9.01 11.50
CA SER A 6 -9.16 -8.69 10.62
C SER A 6 -10.47 -9.18 11.25
N ALA A 7 -11.61 -8.80 10.67
CA ALA A 7 -12.91 -9.38 10.97
C ALA A 7 -12.89 -10.90 10.80
N GLN A 8 -12.28 -11.37 9.71
CA GLN A 8 -12.25 -12.77 9.32
C GLN A 8 -11.36 -13.62 10.24
N ASN A 9 -10.25 -13.07 10.74
CA ASN A 9 -9.30 -13.83 11.56
C ASN A 9 -9.60 -13.77 13.06
N VAL A 10 -9.91 -12.58 13.60
CA VAL A 10 -10.05 -12.37 15.06
C VAL A 10 -11.35 -11.66 15.45
N GLY A 11 -12.26 -11.43 14.51
CA GLY A 11 -13.51 -10.71 14.78
C GLY A 11 -13.32 -9.21 14.99
N ALA A 12 -12.27 -8.60 14.41
CA ALA A 12 -12.09 -7.16 14.51
C ALA A 12 -13.26 -6.39 13.87
N HIS A 13 -13.64 -5.26 14.48
CA HIS A 13 -14.83 -4.51 14.05
C HIS A 13 -14.54 -3.24 13.26
N ALA A 14 -13.37 -2.65 13.45
CA ALA A 14 -13.07 -1.32 12.92
C ALA A 14 -11.77 -1.26 12.11
N LEU A 15 -10.88 -2.24 12.27
CA LEU A 15 -9.57 -2.21 11.64
C LEU A 15 -9.10 -3.58 11.21
N CYS A 16 -8.19 -3.59 10.24
CA CYS A 16 -7.34 -4.72 9.95
C CYS A 16 -5.86 -4.33 10.06
N MET A 17 -4.99 -5.32 10.26
CA MET A 17 -3.54 -5.19 10.20
C MET A 17 -2.91 -6.38 9.50
N HIS A 18 -2.05 -6.12 8.51
CA HIS A 18 -1.38 -7.18 7.75
C HIS A 18 0.13 -6.96 7.67
N LEU A 19 0.85 -8.06 7.43
CA LEU A 19 2.24 -8.01 7.01
C LEU A 19 2.31 -8.01 5.48
N LEU A 20 2.87 -6.94 4.92
CA LEU A 20 3.22 -6.82 3.51
C LEU A 20 4.67 -7.23 3.32
N LYS A 21 4.91 -7.98 2.25
CA LYS A 21 6.24 -8.34 1.75
C LYS A 21 6.27 -8.06 0.26
N MET A 22 7.15 -7.18 -0.18
CA MET A 22 7.33 -6.84 -1.59
C MET A 22 8.74 -7.25 -2.02
N PRO A 23 8.88 -8.22 -2.94
CA PRO A 23 10.17 -8.53 -3.55
C PRO A 23 10.80 -7.32 -4.26
N PRO A 24 12.12 -7.30 -4.50
CA PRO A 24 12.77 -6.31 -5.34
C PRO A 24 12.07 -6.14 -6.69
N GLY A 25 11.83 -4.89 -7.11
CA GLY A 25 11.15 -4.58 -8.37
C GLY A 25 9.65 -4.91 -8.40
N ALA A 26 9.07 -5.45 -7.31
CA ALA A 26 7.64 -5.67 -7.22
C ALA A 26 6.89 -4.33 -7.30
N ARG A 27 5.79 -4.33 -8.03
CA ARG A 27 4.99 -3.14 -8.32
C ARG A 27 3.51 -3.49 -8.32
N ALA A 28 2.72 -2.71 -7.60
CA ALA A 28 1.27 -2.84 -7.63
C ALA A 28 0.67 -2.10 -8.84
N LYS A 29 -0.59 -2.42 -9.17
CA LYS A 29 -1.39 -1.59 -10.08
C LYS A 29 -1.81 -0.30 -9.38
N ALA A 30 -2.00 0.76 -10.14
CA ALA A 30 -2.57 1.99 -9.61
C ALA A 30 -3.97 1.71 -9.04
N HIS A 31 -4.21 2.22 -7.83
CA HIS A 31 -5.46 1.99 -7.14
C HIS A 31 -5.75 3.04 -6.07
N LEU A 32 -6.95 2.98 -5.49
CA LEU A 32 -7.34 3.76 -4.32
C LEU A 32 -8.20 2.91 -3.38
N HIS A 33 -8.30 3.35 -2.13
CA HIS A 33 -9.18 2.77 -1.12
C HIS A 33 -10.33 3.74 -0.87
N GLU A 34 -11.56 3.41 -1.29
CA GLU A 34 -12.67 4.40 -1.29
C GLU A 34 -13.13 4.79 0.13
N ALA A 35 -13.11 3.84 1.07
CA ALA A 35 -13.79 3.97 2.35
C ALA A 35 -12.87 3.89 3.58
N HIS A 36 -11.56 3.77 3.39
CA HIS A 36 -10.64 3.66 4.52
C HIS A 36 -9.30 4.33 4.28
N GLU A 37 -8.72 4.77 5.39
CA GLU A 37 -7.37 5.28 5.46
C GLU A 37 -6.41 4.11 5.66
N THR A 38 -5.15 4.28 5.23
CA THR A 38 -4.09 3.30 5.46
C THR A 38 -2.92 3.96 6.21
N ALA A 39 -2.43 3.31 7.27
CA ALA A 39 -1.17 3.64 7.91
C ALA A 39 -0.17 2.48 7.72
N ILE A 40 1.09 2.80 7.46
CA ILE A 40 2.14 1.84 7.13
C ILE A 40 3.38 2.18 7.93
N TYR A 41 4.03 1.15 8.48
CA TYR A 41 5.36 1.23 9.08
C TYR A 41 6.30 0.27 8.34
N LEU A 42 7.40 0.79 7.78
CA LEU A 42 8.37 -0.02 7.05
C LEU A 42 9.37 -0.64 8.04
N ILE A 43 9.32 -1.96 8.19
CA ILE A 43 10.20 -2.71 9.08
C ILE A 43 11.60 -2.81 8.47
N THR A 44 11.69 -3.17 7.19
CA THR A 44 12.97 -3.31 6.48
C THR A 44 12.80 -3.12 4.97
N GLY A 45 13.89 -2.80 4.26
CA GLY A 45 13.95 -2.55 2.83
C GLY A 45 13.66 -1.10 2.45
N LYS A 46 13.24 -0.90 1.20
CA LYS A 46 12.81 0.39 0.66
C LYS A 46 11.45 0.26 0.00
N ALA A 47 10.61 1.26 0.15
CA ALA A 47 9.36 1.37 -0.59
C ALA A 47 9.28 2.74 -1.24
N ALA A 48 8.55 2.84 -2.34
CA ALA A 48 8.27 4.11 -2.98
C ALA A 48 6.87 4.08 -3.57
N MET A 49 6.32 5.27 -3.80
CA MET A 49 4.94 5.42 -4.21
C MET A 49 4.78 6.67 -5.08
N TRP A 50 4.14 6.50 -6.23
CA TRP A 50 3.47 7.63 -6.88
C TRP A 50 2.08 7.81 -6.31
N TYR A 51 1.63 9.04 -6.14
CA TYR A 51 0.30 9.35 -5.61
C TYR A 51 -0.26 10.67 -6.14
N GLY A 52 -1.56 10.86 -5.91
CA GLY A 52 -2.31 12.02 -6.39
C GLY A 52 -3.28 11.65 -7.52
N PRO A 53 -4.18 12.57 -7.92
CA PRO A 53 -5.20 12.32 -8.94
C PRO A 53 -4.68 11.71 -10.25
N ASN A 54 -3.45 12.07 -10.63
CA ASN A 54 -2.76 11.64 -11.84
C ASN A 54 -1.41 10.96 -11.54
N LEU A 55 -1.19 10.46 -10.32
CA LEU A 55 0.10 9.91 -9.87
C LEU A 55 1.26 10.92 -10.06
N GLU A 56 0.98 12.21 -9.89
CA GLU A 56 1.89 13.33 -10.17
C GLU A 56 2.94 13.55 -9.07
N HIS A 57 2.65 13.11 -7.84
CA HIS A 57 3.58 13.18 -6.73
C HIS A 57 4.31 11.85 -6.57
N HIS A 58 5.49 11.91 -5.96
CA HIS A 58 6.31 10.73 -5.64
C HIS A 58 6.90 10.88 -4.24
N LEU A 59 7.00 9.77 -3.53
CA LEU A 59 7.74 9.70 -2.29
C LEU A 59 8.49 8.37 -2.20
N GLU A 60 9.53 8.38 -1.40
CA GLU A 60 10.28 7.21 -0.97
C GLU A 60 10.12 7.04 0.54
N MET A 61 10.23 5.80 0.99
CA MET A 61 10.09 5.39 2.38
C MET A 61 11.24 4.44 2.71
N ASN A 62 11.96 4.77 3.78
CA ASN A 62 13.08 4.03 4.34
C ASN A 62 12.66 3.27 5.61
N GLU A 63 13.52 2.35 6.04
CA GLU A 63 13.30 1.57 7.26
C GLU A 63 13.04 2.47 8.47
N GLY A 64 12.06 2.11 9.30
CA GLY A 64 11.69 2.87 10.48
C GLY A 64 10.76 4.06 10.22
N GLU A 65 10.41 4.35 8.96
CA GLU A 65 9.50 5.45 8.63
C GLU A 65 8.04 5.01 8.70
N PHE A 66 7.17 6.01 8.84
CA PHE A 66 5.72 5.88 8.79
C PHE A 66 5.19 6.56 7.52
N LEU A 67 4.20 5.93 6.91
CA LEU A 67 3.46 6.47 5.77
C LEU A 67 1.96 6.43 6.07
N TYR A 68 1.28 7.53 5.76
CA TYR A 68 -0.17 7.64 5.86
C TYR A 68 -0.76 7.95 4.49
N ILE A 69 -1.83 7.23 4.14
CA ILE A 69 -2.56 7.38 2.89
C ILE A 69 -4.02 7.67 3.25
N PRO A 70 -4.52 8.89 2.98
CA PRO A 70 -5.93 9.20 3.15
C PRO A 70 -6.83 8.34 2.24
N ALA A 71 -8.08 8.14 2.67
CA ALA A 71 -9.09 7.51 1.84
C ALA A 71 -9.27 8.26 0.51
N GLY A 72 -9.48 7.51 -0.57
CA GLY A 72 -9.74 8.04 -1.91
C GLY A 72 -8.52 8.53 -2.68
N VAL A 73 -7.31 8.51 -2.11
CA VAL A 73 -6.09 8.95 -2.80
C VAL A 73 -5.58 7.86 -3.76
N PRO A 74 -5.53 8.12 -5.08
CA PRO A 74 -4.90 7.19 -6.01
C PRO A 74 -3.41 7.09 -5.74
N HIS A 75 -2.91 5.87 -5.72
CA HIS A 75 -1.51 5.59 -5.48
C HIS A 75 -1.03 4.32 -6.21
N LEU A 76 0.29 4.23 -6.39
CA LEU A 76 0.98 3.14 -7.05
C LEU A 76 2.27 2.82 -6.26
N PRO A 77 2.22 1.86 -5.32
CA PRO A 77 3.38 1.45 -4.55
C PRO A 77 4.27 0.45 -5.31
N TYR A 78 5.58 0.53 -5.06
CA TYR A 78 6.58 -0.37 -5.60
C TYR A 78 7.80 -0.48 -4.68
N ASN A 79 8.62 -1.51 -4.90
CA ASN A 79 9.90 -1.69 -4.23
C ASN A 79 11.05 -1.29 -5.19
N PRO A 80 11.71 -0.14 -4.99
CA PRO A 80 12.87 0.28 -5.76
C PRO A 80 14.19 -0.36 -5.29
N GLY A 81 14.18 -1.07 -4.16
CA GLY A 81 15.38 -1.65 -3.54
C GLY A 81 15.79 -2.99 -4.16
N GLU A 82 16.97 -3.44 -3.74
CA GLU A 82 17.56 -4.74 -4.13
C GLU A 82 17.18 -5.88 -3.19
N THR A 83 16.50 -5.59 -2.08
CA THR A 83 16.05 -6.54 -1.06
C THR A 83 14.53 -6.49 -0.86
N GLU A 84 13.96 -7.49 -0.18
CA GLU A 84 12.54 -7.50 0.16
C GLU A 84 12.20 -6.30 1.08
N ALA A 85 11.16 -5.57 0.70
CA ALA A 85 10.56 -4.56 1.57
C ALA A 85 9.47 -5.22 2.43
N VAL A 86 9.58 -5.09 3.75
CA VAL A 86 8.65 -5.68 4.71
C VAL A 86 8.01 -4.56 5.51
N ALA A 87 6.68 -4.51 5.52
CA ALA A 87 5.93 -3.47 6.21
C ALA A 87 4.75 -4.06 7.00
N VAL A 88 4.41 -3.41 8.11
CA VAL A 88 3.10 -3.58 8.75
C VAL A 88 2.19 -2.48 8.25
N LEU A 89 0.99 -2.86 7.84
CA LEU A 89 -0.04 -1.93 7.40
C LEU A 89 -1.30 -2.11 8.22
N SER A 90 -1.96 -1.01 8.54
CA SER A 90 -3.25 -0.96 9.23
C SER A 90 -4.23 -0.11 8.45
N ARG A 91 -5.52 -0.46 8.54
CA ARG A 91 -6.60 0.21 7.80
C ARG A 91 -7.82 0.38 8.68
N THR A 92 -8.59 1.44 8.44
CA THR A 92 -9.92 1.65 9.07
C THR A 92 -11.03 0.86 8.36
N ASP A 93 -10.73 -0.35 7.90
CA ASP A 93 -11.65 -1.33 7.32
C ASP A 93 -11.26 -2.70 7.90
N PRO A 94 -12.16 -3.39 8.60
CA PRO A 94 -11.84 -4.67 9.22
C PRO A 94 -11.72 -5.82 8.23
N ASN A 95 -12.11 -5.64 6.96
CA ASN A 95 -12.07 -6.71 5.97
C ASN A 95 -10.64 -6.99 5.48
N GLU A 96 -10.26 -8.26 5.48
CA GLU A 96 -8.98 -8.74 4.96
C GLU A 96 -8.86 -8.52 3.44
N GLN A 97 -9.97 -8.67 2.71
CA GLN A 97 -10.03 -8.25 1.32
C GLN A 97 -10.10 -6.74 1.24
N GLU A 98 -9.08 -6.20 0.62
CA GLU A 98 -8.90 -4.77 0.44
C GLU A 98 -10.03 -4.23 -0.44
N SER A 99 -10.74 -3.22 0.06
CA SER A 99 -11.70 -2.39 -0.70
C SER A 99 -10.96 -1.52 -1.73
N VAL A 100 -10.30 -2.18 -2.69
CA VAL A 100 -9.51 -1.54 -3.75
C VAL A 100 -10.41 -1.20 -4.92
N ARG A 101 -10.33 0.04 -5.37
CA ARG A 101 -10.73 0.39 -6.72
C ARG A 101 -9.50 0.53 -7.60
N LEU A 102 -9.34 -0.40 -8.54
CA LEU A 102 -8.30 -0.33 -9.54
C LEU A 102 -8.48 0.90 -10.43
N ARG A 103 -7.36 1.51 -10.82
CA ARG A 103 -7.27 2.69 -11.68
C ARG A 103 -6.41 2.39 -12.91
N PRO A 104 -6.85 1.48 -13.80
CA PRO A 104 -6.09 1.13 -15.00
C PRO A 104 -5.89 2.32 -15.95
N ASP A 105 -6.74 3.34 -15.85
CA ASP A 105 -6.59 4.62 -16.52
C ASP A 105 -5.30 5.36 -16.10
N LEU A 106 -4.78 5.10 -14.91
CA LEU A 106 -3.56 5.71 -14.38
C LEU A 106 -2.30 4.86 -14.60
N ASP A 107 -2.42 3.55 -14.83
CA ASP A 107 -1.27 2.64 -14.99
C ASP A 107 -0.34 3.10 -16.13
N ALA A 108 -0.92 3.62 -17.22
CA ALA A 108 -0.19 4.11 -18.38
C ALA A 108 0.70 5.34 -18.08
N LEU A 109 0.39 6.12 -17.03
CA LEU A 109 1.12 7.34 -16.71
C LEU A 109 2.51 7.08 -16.12
N ARG A 110 2.73 5.90 -15.54
CA ARG A 110 3.97 5.57 -14.84
C ARG A 110 4.73 4.37 -15.36
N GLY A 111 4.32 3.80 -16.50
CA GLY A 111 5.03 2.76 -17.25
C GLY A 111 5.37 1.48 -16.45
N ALA A 112 5.68 0.41 -17.15
CA ALA A 112 6.37 -0.73 -16.53
C ALA A 112 7.88 -0.43 -16.55
N GLY A 113 8.39 0.34 -15.58
CA GLY A 113 9.84 0.52 -15.41
C GLY A 113 10.36 1.97 -15.33
N ALA A 114 9.59 2.91 -14.81
CA ALA A 114 10.17 4.16 -14.28
C ALA A 114 10.73 3.92 -12.87
#